data_AF-A0A2N1SMN9-F1
#
_entry.id   AF-A0A2N1SMN9-F1
#
_cell.length_a   1.000
_cell.length_b   1.000
_cell.length_c   1.000
_cell.angle_alpha   90.00
_cell.angle_beta   90.00
_cell.angle_gamma   90.00
#
_symmetry.space_group_name_H-M   'P 1'
#
loop_
_entity.id
_entity.type
_entity.pdbx_description
1 polymer ?
#
loop_
_entity_poly.entity_id
_entity_poly.type
_entity_poly.pdbx_seq_one_letter_code
_entity_poly.pdbx_strand_id
1 'polypeptide(L)'
;MYEGETLGLVGESGCGKSTTGFTILQLFRPTSGEVLYNGVDLAKMKDKELRSIRKNIQIVFQDPYSTLNPRMTIGEALSEPLKVHDLLPANEIPARIAQLISDVGLNPNVSNRYPHEFSGGQRQRICVARALASNPDFIVCDEPISALDVSIQAQVINLLMDIQEKYNLTYLFIAHDLAVVRHISDRVIVMYLGKIMEIAPKDKLFNNPIHPYTTALLSAVPEADPDRERVRKRIILCGDVSNAIDPPSGCRFHPRCRFALPLCTESEPELKKLEDGHCVACHRMEESIARSLVDPQ
;
A
#
# COMPACT_ATOMS: atom_id res chain seq x y z
N MET A 1 5.70 5.30 10.19
CA MET A 1 6.52 4.73 9.10
C MET A 1 7.94 5.13 9.38
N TYR A 2 8.88 4.21 9.23
CA TYR A 2 10.30 4.52 9.38
C TYR A 2 10.88 4.93 8.03
N GLU A 3 11.91 5.77 8.06
CA GLU A 3 12.62 6.17 6.86
C GLU A 3 13.24 4.96 6.16
N GLY A 4 13.08 4.86 4.85
CA GLY A 4 13.59 3.74 4.05
C GLY A 4 12.78 2.44 4.16
N GLU A 5 11.68 2.43 4.92
CA GLU A 5 10.81 1.26 5.12
C GLU A 5 9.76 1.14 3.98
N THR A 6 9.44 -0.09 3.57
CA THR A 6 8.19 -0.39 2.88
C THR A 6 7.16 -0.91 3.88
N LEU A 7 6.13 -0.11 4.14
CA LEU A 7 4.97 -0.50 4.94
C LEU A 7 3.84 -0.98 4.01
N GLY A 8 3.55 -2.27 4.07
CA GLY A 8 2.41 -2.86 3.36
C GLY A 8 1.08 -2.55 4.04
N LEU A 9 0.06 -2.17 3.28
CA LEU A 9 -1.32 -2.01 3.75
C LEU A 9 -2.24 -2.94 2.95
N VAL A 10 -2.81 -3.93 3.64
CA VAL A 10 -3.63 -4.99 3.03
C VAL A 10 -5.00 -5.09 3.67
N GLY A 11 -5.94 -5.69 2.92
CA GLY A 11 -7.31 -5.89 3.34
C GLY A 11 -8.22 -6.11 2.13
N GLU A 12 -9.45 -6.58 2.37
CA GLU A 12 -10.46 -6.78 1.32
C GLU A 12 -10.74 -5.49 0.55
N SER A 13 -11.29 -5.62 -0.67
CA SER A 13 -11.68 -4.46 -1.48
C SER A 13 -12.67 -3.57 -0.73
N GLY A 14 -12.56 -2.26 -0.87
CA GLY A 14 -13.44 -1.29 -0.20
C GLY A 14 -13.20 -1.10 1.30
N CYS A 15 -12.17 -1.72 1.91
CA CYS A 15 -11.92 -1.56 3.35
C CYS A 15 -11.29 -0.22 3.76
N GLY A 16 -10.98 0.69 2.84
CA GLY A 16 -10.45 2.04 3.16
C GLY A 16 -8.96 2.26 2.95
N LYS A 17 -8.25 1.33 2.28
CA LYS A 17 -6.79 1.43 2.02
C LYS A 17 -6.42 2.67 1.19
N SER A 18 -7.02 2.82 0.00
CA SER A 18 -6.78 3.98 -0.87
C SER A 18 -7.20 5.29 -0.20
N THR A 19 -8.34 5.29 0.51
CA THR A 19 -8.77 6.44 1.34
C THR A 19 -7.71 6.84 2.35
N THR A 20 -7.05 5.87 3.00
CA THR A 20 -5.96 6.12 3.95
C THR A 20 -4.76 6.75 3.25
N GLY A 21 -4.32 6.19 2.11
CA GLY A 21 -3.24 6.77 1.30
C GLY A 21 -3.53 8.20 0.84
N PHE A 22 -4.72 8.45 0.31
CA PHE A 22 -5.17 9.78 -0.12
C PHE A 22 -5.30 10.77 1.04
N THR A 23 -5.68 10.30 2.24
CA THR A 23 -5.75 11.13 3.44
C THR A 23 -4.36 11.53 3.93
N ILE A 24 -3.39 10.60 3.89
CA ILE A 24 -1.98 10.89 4.21
C ILE A 24 -1.44 11.98 3.27
N LEU A 25 -1.75 11.90 1.98
CA LEU A 25 -1.32 12.87 0.97
C LEU A 25 -2.11 14.19 0.97
N GLN A 26 -3.08 14.35 1.87
CA GLN A 26 -4.00 15.50 1.91
C GLN A 26 -4.73 15.72 0.56
N LEU A 27 -5.02 14.65 -0.16
CA LEU A 27 -6.00 14.64 -1.27
C LEU A 27 -7.42 14.61 -0.69
N PHE A 28 -7.59 13.88 0.41
CA PHE A 28 -8.76 14.00 1.29
C PHE A 28 -8.33 14.59 2.64
N ARG A 29 -9.14 15.49 3.20
CA ARG A 29 -8.89 16.02 4.55
C ARG A 29 -9.42 15.02 5.58
N PRO A 30 -8.61 14.66 6.60
CA PRO A 30 -9.09 13.81 7.67
C PRO A 30 -10.22 14.50 8.44
N THR A 31 -11.25 13.76 8.83
CA THR A 31 -12.34 14.30 9.67
C THR A 31 -11.85 14.64 11.08
N SER A 32 -10.89 13.87 11.59
CA SER A 32 -10.25 14.07 12.90
C SER A 32 -8.87 13.42 12.93
N GLY A 33 -8.10 13.71 13.98
CA GLY A 33 -6.73 13.21 14.13
C GLY A 33 -5.69 14.12 13.46
N GLU A 34 -4.48 13.60 13.32
CA GLU A 34 -3.33 14.31 12.76
C GLU A 34 -2.59 13.44 11.75
N VAL A 35 -1.89 14.08 10.81
CA VAL A 35 -1.03 13.41 9.82
C VAL A 35 0.36 14.03 9.93
N LEU A 36 1.25 13.38 10.69
CA LEU A 36 2.59 13.88 10.95
C LEU A 36 3.58 13.43 9.87
N TYR A 37 4.21 14.38 9.20
CA TYR A 37 5.30 14.17 8.26
C TYR A 37 6.51 15.02 8.69
N ASN A 38 7.63 14.37 9.02
CA ASN A 38 8.81 14.99 9.62
C ASN A 38 8.48 15.90 10.83
N GLY A 39 7.55 15.44 11.68
CA GLY A 39 7.08 16.16 12.87
C GLY A 39 6.08 17.28 12.60
N VAL A 40 5.69 17.51 11.35
CA VAL A 40 4.74 18.56 10.97
C VAL A 40 3.39 17.98 10.61
N ASP A 41 2.32 18.51 11.22
CA ASP A 41 0.95 18.07 10.97
C ASP A 41 0.38 18.64 9.67
N LEU A 42 0.32 17.80 8.64
CA LEU A 42 -0.19 18.14 7.32
C LEU A 42 -1.68 18.49 7.32
N ALA A 43 -2.46 17.97 8.28
CA ALA A 43 -3.90 18.21 8.36
C ALA A 43 -4.22 19.69 8.67
N LYS A 44 -3.29 20.40 9.33
CA LYS A 44 -3.45 21.81 9.72
C LYS A 44 -2.88 22.80 8.70
N MET A 45 -2.21 22.33 7.65
CA MET A 45 -1.55 23.18 6.67
C MET A 45 -2.50 23.81 5.65
N LYS A 46 -2.17 25.03 5.24
CA LYS A 46 -2.83 25.72 4.13
C LYS A 46 -2.33 25.19 2.78
N ASP A 47 -3.13 25.37 1.73
CA ASP A 47 -2.84 24.80 0.40
C ASP A 47 -1.48 25.24 -0.17
N LYS A 48 -1.05 26.48 0.11
CA LYS A 48 0.27 26.99 -0.32
C LYS A 48 1.43 26.23 0.33
N GLU A 49 1.30 25.88 1.61
CA GLU A 49 2.32 25.13 2.36
C GLU A 49 2.35 23.67 1.90
N LEU A 50 1.17 23.07 1.72
CA LEU A 50 1.02 21.72 1.18
C LEU A 50 1.66 21.58 -0.21
N ARG A 51 1.57 22.60 -1.06
CA ARG A 51 2.20 22.57 -2.39
C ARG A 51 3.72 22.38 -2.32
N SER A 52 4.38 22.91 -1.28
CA SER A 52 5.82 22.74 -1.09
C SER A 52 6.18 21.33 -0.63
N ILE A 53 5.35 20.73 0.24
CA ILE A 53 5.55 19.36 0.74
C ILE A 53 5.21 18.31 -0.32
N ARG A 54 4.23 18.58 -1.17
CA ARG A 54 3.82 17.65 -2.24
C ARG A 54 4.95 17.24 -3.16
N LYS A 55 6.02 18.02 -3.33
CA LYS A 55 7.19 17.56 -4.11
C LYS A 55 7.93 16.38 -3.44
N ASN A 56 7.86 16.29 -2.11
CA ASN A 56 8.52 15.25 -1.32
C ASN A 56 7.64 14.00 -1.13
N ILE A 57 6.30 14.18 -1.16
CA ILE A 57 5.32 13.10 -1.01
C ILE A 57 4.58 12.85 -2.33
N GLN A 58 4.79 11.70 -2.93
CA GLN A 58 4.26 11.37 -4.26
C GLN A 58 3.36 10.15 -4.23
N ILE A 59 2.67 9.89 -5.34
CA ILE A 59 1.78 8.75 -5.49
C ILE A 59 1.96 8.06 -6.83
N VAL A 60 1.92 6.73 -6.79
CA VAL A 60 1.75 5.87 -7.95
C VAL A 60 0.34 5.27 -7.87
N PHE A 61 -0.53 5.66 -8.81
CA PHE A 61 -1.93 5.24 -8.85
C PHE A 61 -2.11 3.81 -9.42
N GLN A 62 -3.30 3.25 -9.14
CA GLN A 62 -3.71 1.90 -9.55
C GLN A 62 -3.78 1.72 -11.07
N ASP A 63 -4.32 2.71 -11.79
CA ASP A 63 -4.48 2.66 -13.23
C ASP A 63 -3.49 3.60 -13.96
N PRO A 64 -2.48 3.05 -14.63
CA PRO A 64 -1.53 3.86 -15.38
C PRO A 64 -2.16 4.53 -16.61
N TYR A 65 -3.29 4.03 -17.13
CA TYR A 65 -3.94 4.58 -18.31
C TYR A 65 -4.62 5.92 -18.00
N SER A 66 -5.43 5.98 -16.95
CA SER A 66 -6.09 7.23 -16.52
C SER A 66 -5.12 8.27 -15.96
N THR A 67 -3.94 7.85 -15.49
CA THR A 67 -2.97 8.75 -14.84
C THR A 67 -2.12 9.55 -15.84
N LEU A 68 -1.88 9.01 -17.04
CA LEU A 68 -1.10 9.68 -18.09
C LEU A 68 -2.03 10.35 -19.09
N ASN A 69 -1.85 11.66 -19.33
CA ASN A 69 -2.60 12.37 -20.36
C ASN A 69 -2.24 11.79 -21.75
N PRO A 70 -3.20 11.21 -22.50
CA PRO A 70 -2.91 10.54 -23.77
C PRO A 70 -2.45 11.51 -24.88
N ARG A 71 -2.62 12.82 -24.67
CA ARG A 71 -2.20 13.89 -25.59
C ARG A 71 -0.81 14.45 -25.29
N MET A 72 -0.17 14.00 -24.22
CA MET A 72 1.19 14.39 -23.87
C MET A 72 2.15 13.26 -24.20
N THR A 73 3.34 13.63 -24.67
CA THR A 73 4.46 12.70 -24.79
C THR A 73 4.97 12.28 -23.41
N ILE A 74 5.73 11.19 -23.34
CA ILE A 74 6.34 10.75 -22.09
C ILE A 74 7.28 11.81 -21.52
N GLY A 75 8.07 12.47 -22.37
CA GLY A 75 8.94 13.57 -21.97
C GLY A 75 8.16 14.72 -21.35
N GLU A 76 7.03 15.11 -21.95
CA GLU A 76 6.17 16.15 -21.39
C GLU A 76 5.58 15.74 -20.04
N ALA A 77 5.05 14.51 -19.94
CA ALA A 77 4.48 13.99 -18.70
C ALA A 77 5.49 13.91 -17.54
N LEU A 78 6.74 13.52 -17.84
CA LEU A 78 7.83 13.50 -16.85
C LEU A 78 8.38 14.90 -16.55
N SER A 79 8.26 15.86 -17.49
CA SER A 79 8.67 17.24 -17.27
C SER A 79 7.72 18.03 -16.37
N GLU A 80 6.46 17.62 -16.27
CA GLU A 80 5.42 18.38 -15.58
C GLU A 80 5.73 18.58 -14.08
N PRO A 81 6.08 17.55 -13.27
CA PRO A 81 6.42 17.75 -11.86
C PRO A 81 7.64 18.68 -11.68
N LEU A 82 8.63 18.58 -12.57
CA LEU A 82 9.82 19.43 -12.55
C LEU A 82 9.47 20.92 -12.75
N LYS A 83 8.57 21.21 -13.69
CA LYS A 83 8.12 22.57 -14.01
C LYS A 83 7.17 23.13 -12.95
N VAL A 84 6.22 22.32 -12.46
CA VAL A 84 5.20 22.77 -11.48
C VAL A 84 5.81 23.18 -10.15
N HIS A 85 6.95 22.59 -9.80
CA HIS A 85 7.67 22.82 -8.55
C HIS A 85 8.99 23.60 -8.75
N ASP A 86 9.26 24.12 -9.96
CA ASP A 86 10.47 24.88 -10.30
C ASP A 86 11.78 24.19 -9.84
N LEU A 87 11.87 22.87 -10.07
CA LEU A 87 12.94 22.05 -9.49
C LEU A 87 14.27 22.12 -10.24
N LEU A 88 14.22 22.42 -11.54
CA LEU A 88 15.39 22.46 -12.42
C LEU A 88 15.27 23.56 -13.48
N PRO A 89 16.39 24.17 -13.89
CA PRO A 89 16.44 25.02 -15.09
C PRO A 89 15.97 24.28 -16.35
N ALA A 90 15.34 25.02 -17.27
CA ALA A 90 14.74 24.44 -18.48
C ALA A 90 15.73 23.64 -19.35
N ASN A 91 17.00 24.03 -19.37
CA ASN A 91 18.07 23.35 -20.12
C ASN A 91 18.51 22.02 -19.49
N GLU A 92 18.23 21.78 -18.21
CA GLU A 92 18.61 20.55 -17.49
C GLU A 92 17.51 19.49 -17.52
N ILE A 93 16.26 19.89 -17.77
CA ILE A 93 15.08 19.01 -17.82
C ILE A 93 15.26 17.82 -18.77
N PRO A 94 15.77 17.97 -20.02
CA PRO A 94 15.93 16.83 -20.93
C PRO A 94 16.86 15.74 -20.40
N ALA A 95 17.97 16.12 -19.76
CA ALA A 95 18.90 15.17 -19.17
C ALA A 95 18.27 14.42 -17.99
N ARG A 96 17.51 15.13 -17.15
CA ARG A 96 16.77 14.51 -16.04
C ARG A 96 15.71 13.52 -16.53
N ILE A 97 14.96 13.86 -17.59
CA ILE A 97 13.98 12.95 -18.19
C ILE A 97 14.65 11.68 -18.71
N ALA A 98 15.78 11.82 -19.41
CA ALA A 98 16.52 10.67 -19.92
C ALA A 98 16.98 9.74 -18.78
N GLN A 99 17.45 10.30 -17.67
CA GLN A 99 17.82 9.55 -16.47
C GLN A 99 16.61 8.82 -15.88
N LEU A 100 15.48 9.51 -15.66
CA LEU A 100 14.26 8.91 -15.10
C LEU A 100 13.74 7.73 -15.94
N ILE A 101 13.75 7.86 -17.27
CA ILE A 101 13.36 6.79 -18.20
C ILE A 101 14.31 5.59 -18.07
N SER A 102 15.62 5.86 -17.97
CA SER A 102 16.63 4.81 -17.79
C SER A 102 16.49 4.10 -16.45
N ASP A 103 16.18 4.83 -15.38
CA ASP A 103 16.03 4.28 -14.03
C ASP A 103 14.88 3.28 -13.94
N VAL A 104 13.85 3.44 -14.76
CA VAL A 104 12.72 2.51 -14.83
C VAL A 104 12.92 1.40 -15.88
N GLY A 105 14.14 1.28 -16.41
CA GLY A 105 14.55 0.24 -17.36
C GLY A 105 14.01 0.42 -18.77
N LEU A 106 13.74 1.66 -19.19
CA LEU A 106 13.30 1.99 -20.54
C LEU A 106 14.42 2.73 -21.31
N ASN A 107 14.36 2.67 -22.64
CA ASN A 107 15.32 3.39 -23.48
C ASN A 107 14.98 4.90 -23.50
N PRO A 108 15.90 5.82 -23.16
CA PRO A 108 15.66 7.27 -23.15
C PRO A 108 15.10 7.87 -24.45
N ASN A 109 15.34 7.22 -25.59
CA ASN A 109 14.86 7.66 -26.91
C ASN A 109 13.33 7.59 -27.06
N VAL A 110 12.63 6.98 -26.11
CA VAL A 110 11.16 6.88 -26.13
C VAL A 110 10.45 8.13 -25.56
N SER A 111 11.20 9.16 -25.15
CA SER A 111 10.65 10.39 -24.57
C SER A 111 9.63 11.11 -25.47
N ASN A 112 9.80 11.06 -26.79
CA ASN A 112 8.88 11.69 -27.75
C ASN A 112 7.64 10.83 -28.09
N ARG A 113 7.52 9.63 -27.51
CA ARG A 113 6.36 8.74 -27.71
C ARG A 113 5.21 9.10 -26.80
N TYR A 114 4.02 8.66 -27.16
CA TYR A 114 2.78 8.83 -26.40
C TYR A 114 2.44 7.59 -25.57
N PRO A 115 1.65 7.73 -24.48
CA PRO A 115 1.29 6.62 -23.59
C PRO A 115 0.67 5.39 -24.28
N HIS A 116 -0.07 5.59 -25.36
CA HIS A 116 -0.72 4.49 -26.09
C HIS A 116 0.26 3.59 -26.85
N GLU A 117 1.51 4.03 -27.05
CA GLU A 117 2.58 3.28 -27.73
C GLU A 117 3.33 2.31 -26.80
N PHE A 118 2.93 2.20 -25.53
CA PHE A 118 3.58 1.39 -24.50
C PHE A 118 2.66 0.28 -23.98
N SER A 119 3.25 -0.84 -23.55
CA SER A 119 2.51 -1.89 -22.83
C SER A 119 2.04 -1.41 -21.45
N GLY A 120 1.11 -2.14 -20.82
CA GLY A 120 0.65 -1.82 -19.47
C GLY A 120 1.79 -1.71 -18.45
N GLY A 121 2.71 -2.68 -18.46
CA GLY A 121 3.89 -2.67 -17.59
C GLY A 121 4.84 -1.50 -17.87
N GLN A 122 5.07 -1.16 -19.15
CA GLN A 122 5.88 0.00 -19.51
C GLN A 122 5.23 1.32 -19.07
N ARG A 123 3.91 1.45 -19.21
CA ARG A 123 3.18 2.61 -18.69
C ARG A 123 3.30 2.71 -17.17
N GLN A 124 3.20 1.59 -16.44
CA GLN A 124 3.39 1.60 -15.00
C GLN A 124 4.79 2.08 -14.60
N ARG A 125 5.82 1.59 -15.29
CA ARG A 125 7.21 2.05 -15.13
C ARG A 125 7.33 3.56 -15.37
N ILE A 126 6.65 4.10 -16.39
CA ILE A 126 6.60 5.54 -16.65
C ILE A 126 5.90 6.30 -15.52
N CYS A 127 4.81 5.76 -14.94
CA CYS A 127 4.16 6.36 -13.77
C CYS A 127 5.10 6.42 -12.56
N VAL A 128 5.89 5.37 -12.33
CA VAL A 128 6.94 5.38 -11.30
C VAL A 128 7.98 6.46 -11.59
N ALA A 129 8.48 6.54 -12.83
CA ALA A 129 9.42 7.60 -13.24
C ALA A 129 8.85 9.01 -13.01
N ARG A 130 7.55 9.21 -13.23
CA ARG A 130 6.87 10.49 -12.99
C ARG A 130 6.86 10.84 -11.50
N ALA A 131 6.56 9.89 -10.63
CA ALA A 131 6.61 10.08 -9.19
C ALA A 131 8.04 10.41 -8.70
N LEU A 132 9.07 9.82 -9.32
CA LEU A 132 10.47 10.10 -9.00
C LEU A 132 10.97 11.45 -9.51
N ALA A 133 10.25 12.10 -10.43
CA ALA A 133 10.70 13.32 -11.07
C ALA A 133 11.00 14.42 -10.05
N SER A 134 10.22 14.49 -8.96
CA SER A 134 10.40 15.49 -7.91
C SER A 134 11.44 15.16 -6.84
N ASN A 135 12.16 14.03 -6.95
CA ASN A 135 13.03 13.49 -5.89
C ASN A 135 12.29 13.37 -4.54
N PRO A 136 11.19 12.60 -4.48
CA PRO A 136 10.48 12.40 -3.22
C PRO A 136 11.32 11.61 -2.21
N ASP A 137 10.91 11.67 -0.94
CA ASP A 137 11.38 10.74 0.11
C ASP A 137 10.29 9.72 0.50
N PHE A 138 9.03 10.00 0.14
CA PHE A 138 7.90 9.14 0.44
C PHE A 138 6.97 8.97 -0.77
N ILE A 139 6.60 7.73 -1.07
CA ILE A 139 5.65 7.40 -2.14
C ILE A 139 4.53 6.50 -1.60
N VAL A 140 3.29 6.88 -1.85
CA VAL A 140 2.14 5.99 -1.72
C VAL A 140 1.98 5.20 -3.02
N CYS A 141 2.02 3.88 -2.94
CA CYS A 141 1.78 2.99 -4.05
C CYS A 141 0.37 2.41 -3.89
N ASP A 142 -0.61 2.98 -4.58
CA ASP A 142 -2.02 2.55 -4.49
C ASP A 142 -2.32 1.46 -5.52
N GLU A 143 -2.22 0.20 -5.11
CA GLU A 143 -2.40 -0.98 -5.98
C GLU A 143 -1.64 -0.89 -7.31
N PRO A 144 -0.32 -0.61 -7.29
CA PRO A 144 0.46 -0.21 -8.48
C PRO A 144 0.64 -1.32 -9.52
N ILE A 145 0.05 -2.49 -9.32
CA ILE A 145 0.25 -3.68 -10.16
C ILE A 145 -1.06 -4.42 -10.47
N SER A 146 -2.21 -3.96 -9.97
CA SER A 146 -3.46 -4.72 -10.04
C SER A 146 -3.97 -4.95 -11.47
N ALA A 147 -3.65 -4.05 -12.40
CA ALA A 147 -4.05 -4.13 -13.79
C ALA A 147 -3.04 -4.87 -14.70
N LEU A 148 -2.03 -5.55 -14.12
CA LEU A 148 -0.92 -6.15 -14.86
C LEU A 148 -0.93 -7.68 -14.75
N ASP A 149 -0.47 -8.36 -15.80
CA ASP A 149 -0.23 -9.79 -15.81
C ASP A 149 0.82 -10.20 -14.75
N VAL A 150 0.66 -11.38 -14.15
CA VAL A 150 1.50 -11.87 -13.04
C VAL A 150 3.01 -11.76 -13.32
N SER A 151 3.45 -12.09 -14.54
CA SER A 151 4.88 -12.00 -14.91
C SER A 151 5.39 -10.55 -14.95
N ILE A 152 4.54 -9.59 -15.29
CA ILE A 152 4.86 -8.16 -15.32
C ILE A 152 4.81 -7.58 -13.90
N GLN A 153 3.89 -8.05 -13.05
CA GLN A 153 3.82 -7.63 -11.64
C GLN A 153 5.17 -7.85 -10.93
N ALA A 154 5.76 -9.03 -11.07
CA ALA A 154 7.08 -9.34 -10.49
C ALA A 154 8.18 -8.38 -10.96
N GLN A 155 8.19 -8.03 -12.24
CA GLN A 155 9.17 -7.08 -12.77
C GLN A 155 8.99 -5.66 -12.20
N VAL A 156 7.75 -5.22 -11.99
CA VAL A 156 7.46 -3.90 -11.40
C VAL A 156 7.81 -3.89 -9.91
N ILE A 157 7.56 -4.99 -9.19
CA ILE A 157 7.94 -5.11 -7.78
C ILE A 157 9.46 -5.02 -7.62
N ASN A 158 10.22 -5.80 -8.39
CA ASN A 158 11.68 -5.75 -8.35
C ASN A 158 12.20 -4.35 -8.69
N LEU A 159 11.59 -3.70 -9.69
CA LEU A 159 11.94 -2.32 -10.02
C LEU A 159 11.69 -1.36 -8.86
N LEU A 160 10.56 -1.48 -8.16
CA LEU A 160 10.27 -0.64 -6.99
C LEU A 160 11.31 -0.86 -5.89
N MET A 161 11.73 -2.11 -5.64
CA MET A 161 12.79 -2.42 -4.67
C MET A 161 14.13 -1.80 -5.07
N ASP A 162 14.54 -1.95 -6.33
CA ASP A 162 15.78 -1.34 -6.85
C ASP A 162 15.76 0.19 -6.72
N ILE A 163 14.61 0.81 -7.01
CA ILE A 163 14.41 2.25 -6.88
C ILE A 163 14.43 2.67 -5.41
N GLN A 164 13.82 1.88 -4.52
CA GLN A 164 13.81 2.15 -3.08
C GLN A 164 15.24 2.26 -2.54
N GLU A 165 16.08 1.28 -2.85
CA GLU A 165 17.48 1.25 -2.44
C GLU A 165 18.27 2.41 -3.08
N LYS A 166 18.09 2.64 -4.38
CA LYS A 166 18.81 3.69 -5.12
C LYS A 166 18.51 5.09 -4.63
N TYR A 167 17.26 5.37 -4.26
CA TYR A 167 16.77 6.70 -3.91
C TYR A 167 16.49 6.88 -2.41
N ASN A 168 16.73 5.85 -1.59
CA ASN A 168 16.40 5.82 -0.16
C ASN A 168 14.93 6.20 0.11
N LEU A 169 14.01 5.58 -0.62
CA LEU A 169 12.59 5.91 -0.54
C LEU A 169 11.88 5.15 0.57
N THR A 170 10.85 5.80 1.11
CA THR A 170 9.89 5.18 2.01
C THR A 170 8.61 4.89 1.23
N TYR A 171 8.04 3.70 1.38
CA TYR A 171 6.81 3.31 0.68
C TYR A 171 5.66 2.98 1.62
N LEU A 172 4.47 3.51 1.31
CA LEU A 172 3.20 2.91 1.73
C LEU A 172 2.70 2.07 0.56
N PHE A 173 2.84 0.75 0.66
CA PHE A 173 2.46 -0.17 -0.41
C PHE A 173 1.07 -0.75 -0.17
N ILE A 174 0.07 -0.22 -0.87
CA ILE A 174 -1.32 -0.67 -0.78
C ILE A 174 -1.52 -1.79 -1.81
N ALA A 175 -1.96 -2.95 -1.33
CA ALA A 175 -2.33 -4.05 -2.21
C ALA A 175 -3.45 -4.90 -1.60
N HIS A 176 -4.12 -5.67 -2.44
CA HIS A 176 -5.05 -6.71 -2.00
C HIS A 176 -4.38 -8.10 -2.00
N ASP A 177 -3.29 -8.29 -2.75
CA ASP A 177 -2.53 -9.54 -2.78
C ASP A 177 -1.44 -9.60 -1.71
N LEU A 178 -1.63 -10.49 -0.74
CA LEU A 178 -0.70 -10.74 0.35
C LEU A 178 0.62 -11.39 -0.11
N ALA A 179 0.65 -12.14 -1.21
CA ALA A 179 1.89 -12.71 -1.74
C ALA A 179 2.85 -11.61 -2.22
N VAL A 180 2.31 -10.59 -2.87
CA VAL A 180 3.07 -9.40 -3.29
C VAL A 180 3.58 -8.64 -2.08
N VAL A 181 2.71 -8.39 -1.10
CA VAL A 181 3.06 -7.65 0.12
C VAL A 181 4.16 -8.37 0.91
N ARG A 182 4.11 -9.70 0.97
CA ARG A 182 5.16 -10.53 1.60
C ARG A 182 6.54 -10.27 0.98
N HIS A 183 6.58 -10.04 -0.33
CA HIS A 183 7.83 -9.90 -1.06
C HIS A 183 8.47 -8.52 -0.84
N ILE A 184 7.69 -7.45 -0.94
CA ILE A 184 8.20 -6.07 -0.96
C ILE A 184 8.23 -5.37 0.41
N SER A 185 7.36 -5.75 1.35
CA SER A 185 7.19 -4.98 2.60
C SER A 185 8.09 -5.45 3.73
N ASP A 186 8.54 -4.54 4.58
CA ASP A 186 9.23 -4.83 5.85
C ASP A 186 8.24 -5.14 6.97
N ARG A 187 7.17 -4.33 7.02
CA ARG A 187 6.06 -4.44 7.96
C ARG A 187 4.73 -4.40 7.21
N VAL A 188 3.72 -5.00 7.81
CA VAL A 188 2.40 -5.14 7.18
C VAL A 188 1.31 -4.72 8.16
N ILE A 189 0.39 -3.88 7.68
CA ILE A 189 -0.86 -3.49 8.34
C ILE A 189 -2.01 -4.22 7.65
N VAL A 190 -2.80 -4.93 8.44
CA VAL A 190 -4.06 -5.53 8.00
C VAL A 190 -5.22 -4.65 8.42
N MET A 191 -6.01 -4.20 7.44
CA MET A 191 -7.16 -3.32 7.62
C MET A 191 -8.46 -4.03 7.26
N TYR A 192 -9.48 -3.83 8.09
CA TYR A 192 -10.84 -4.27 7.82
C TYR A 192 -11.84 -3.16 8.15
N LEU A 193 -12.68 -2.80 7.18
CA LEU A 193 -13.66 -1.71 7.28
C LEU A 193 -13.12 -0.47 8.00
N GLY A 194 -12.01 0.11 7.52
CA GLY A 194 -11.45 1.36 8.03
C GLY A 194 -10.76 1.25 9.41
N LYS A 195 -10.59 0.04 9.95
CA LYS A 195 -9.89 -0.20 11.21
C LYS A 195 -8.68 -1.08 11.00
N ILE A 196 -7.61 -0.76 11.72
CA ILE A 196 -6.41 -1.59 11.74
C ILE A 196 -6.66 -2.77 12.66
N MET A 197 -6.61 -3.98 12.10
CA MET A 197 -6.81 -5.22 12.83
C MET A 197 -5.50 -5.75 13.39
N GLU A 198 -4.40 -5.61 12.63
CA GLU A 198 -3.10 -6.16 13.01
C GLU A 198 -1.97 -5.41 12.30
N ILE A 199 -0.83 -5.26 12.98
CA ILE A 199 0.41 -4.69 12.45
C ILE A 199 1.57 -5.55 12.93
N ALA A 200 2.45 -6.02 12.06
CA ALA A 200 3.66 -6.73 12.51
C ALA A 200 4.79 -6.66 11.47
N PRO A 201 6.04 -6.96 11.87
CA PRO A 201 7.08 -7.39 10.92
C PRO A 201 6.55 -8.49 10.00
N LYS A 202 6.91 -8.44 8.71
CA LYS A 202 6.37 -9.36 7.70
C LYS A 202 6.48 -10.82 8.16
N ASP A 203 7.64 -11.25 8.61
CA ASP A 203 7.89 -12.64 8.97
C ASP A 203 7.04 -13.08 10.18
N LYS A 204 6.78 -12.17 11.12
CA LYS A 204 5.90 -12.45 12.26
C LYS A 204 4.45 -12.55 11.82
N LEU A 205 3.97 -11.62 10.98
CA LEU A 205 2.60 -11.64 10.48
C LEU A 205 2.30 -12.94 9.70
N PHE A 206 3.19 -13.29 8.76
CA PHE A 206 2.98 -14.44 7.87
C PHE A 206 3.16 -15.79 8.57
N ASN A 207 4.04 -15.88 9.58
CA ASN A 207 4.29 -17.13 10.30
C ASN A 207 3.39 -17.31 11.54
N ASN A 208 2.99 -16.22 12.20
CA ASN A 208 2.20 -16.26 13.42
C ASN A 208 1.15 -15.12 13.46
N PRO A 209 0.14 -15.15 12.56
CA PRO A 209 -0.95 -14.18 12.59
C PRO A 209 -1.83 -14.37 13.82
N ILE A 210 -2.19 -13.27 14.48
CA ILE A 210 -2.94 -13.30 15.74
C ILE A 210 -4.43 -13.00 15.52
N HIS A 211 -4.76 -12.01 14.69
CA HIS A 211 -6.14 -11.62 14.51
C HIS A 211 -6.87 -12.66 13.63
N PRO A 212 -8.08 -13.14 14.00
CA PRO A 212 -8.81 -14.14 13.21
C PRO A 212 -9.02 -13.77 11.74
N TYR A 213 -9.22 -12.49 11.45
CA TYR A 213 -9.29 -11.97 10.07
C TYR A 213 -7.97 -12.16 9.31
N THR A 214 -6.83 -11.81 9.92
CA THR A 214 -5.51 -11.99 9.31
C THR A 214 -5.22 -13.46 9.06
N THR A 215 -5.52 -14.34 10.02
CA THR A 215 -5.39 -15.79 9.85
C THR A 215 -6.22 -16.29 8.67
N ALA A 216 -7.46 -15.81 8.54
CA ALA A 216 -8.33 -16.19 7.43
C ALA A 216 -7.80 -15.68 6.09
N LEU A 217 -7.40 -14.41 6.00
CA LEU A 217 -6.80 -13.83 4.80
C LEU A 217 -5.56 -14.62 4.34
N LEU A 218 -4.64 -14.89 5.27
CA LEU A 218 -3.42 -15.63 4.97
C LEU A 218 -3.70 -17.06 4.54
N SER A 219 -4.74 -17.70 5.08
CA SER A 219 -5.14 -19.06 4.68
C SER A 219 -5.58 -19.17 3.22
N ALA A 220 -5.93 -18.05 2.58
CA ALA A 220 -6.33 -17.99 1.18
C ALA A 220 -5.16 -17.76 0.22
N VAL A 221 -3.98 -17.38 0.73
CA VAL A 221 -2.78 -17.17 -0.09
C VAL A 221 -2.20 -18.52 -0.51
N PRO A 222 -1.89 -18.75 -1.80
CA PRO A 222 -1.26 -20.01 -2.24
C PRO A 222 0.14 -20.19 -1.62
N GLU A 223 0.47 -21.40 -1.16
CA GLU A 223 1.87 -21.76 -0.86
C GLU A 223 2.63 -22.14 -2.13
N ALA A 224 3.90 -21.77 -2.19
CA ALA A 224 4.78 -22.16 -3.29
C ALA A 224 5.17 -23.66 -3.24
N ASP A 225 5.21 -24.24 -2.04
CA ASP A 225 5.52 -25.66 -1.82
C ASP A 225 4.26 -26.52 -2.05
N PRO A 226 4.24 -27.37 -3.10
CA PRO A 226 3.07 -28.17 -3.45
C PRO A 226 2.62 -29.14 -2.35
N ASP A 227 3.56 -29.66 -1.56
CA ASP A 227 3.25 -30.62 -0.49
C ASP A 227 2.59 -29.91 0.70
N ARG A 228 3.02 -28.68 1.00
CA ARG A 228 2.35 -27.83 2.01
C ARG A 228 0.98 -27.35 1.53
N GLU A 229 0.85 -26.97 0.26
CA GLU A 229 -0.43 -26.52 -0.30
C GLU A 229 -1.49 -27.63 -0.25
N ARG A 230 -1.12 -28.88 -0.53
CA ARG A 230 -2.05 -30.03 -0.50
C ARG A 230 -2.67 -30.30 0.86
N VAL A 231 -1.94 -30.03 1.94
CA VAL A 231 -2.40 -30.29 3.32
C VAL A 231 -3.06 -29.04 3.94
N ARG A 232 -2.98 -27.89 3.27
CA ARG A 232 -3.47 -26.61 3.78
C ARG A 232 -4.99 -26.58 3.87
N LYS A 233 -5.52 -26.18 5.04
CA LYS A 233 -6.95 -25.89 5.23
C LYS A 233 -7.22 -24.41 4.98
N ARG A 234 -8.02 -24.10 3.95
CA ARG A 234 -8.48 -22.74 3.68
C ARG A 234 -9.63 -22.38 4.63
N ILE A 235 -9.55 -21.23 5.26
CA ILE A 235 -10.63 -20.72 6.11
C ILE A 235 -11.58 -19.94 5.21
N ILE A 236 -12.77 -20.50 4.99
CA ILE A 236 -13.85 -19.79 4.29
C ILE A 236 -14.51 -18.84 5.30
N LEU A 237 -14.41 -17.54 5.05
CA LEU A 237 -15.17 -16.54 5.77
C LEU A 237 -16.63 -16.61 5.30
N CYS A 238 -17.55 -16.86 6.23
CA CYS A 238 -18.98 -16.90 5.94
C CYS A 238 -19.58 -15.50 6.11
N GLY A 239 -20.57 -15.17 5.29
CA GLY A 239 -21.25 -13.87 5.31
C GLY A 239 -20.57 -12.81 4.44
N ASP A 240 -21.37 -11.84 3.99
CA ASP A 240 -20.91 -10.73 3.16
C ASP A 240 -20.13 -9.70 3.98
N VAL A 241 -19.29 -8.93 3.29
CA VAL A 241 -18.63 -7.77 3.88
C VAL A 241 -19.70 -6.76 4.28
N SER A 242 -19.73 -6.38 5.56
CA SER A 242 -20.69 -5.40 6.06
C SER A 242 -20.49 -4.03 5.41
N ASN A 243 -21.57 -3.24 5.36
CA ASN A 243 -21.54 -1.92 4.75
C ASN A 243 -20.58 -0.98 5.50
N ALA A 244 -19.68 -0.30 4.78
CA ALA A 244 -18.77 0.66 5.37
C ALA A 244 -19.47 1.94 5.89
N ILE A 245 -20.66 2.25 5.37
CA ILE A 245 -21.48 3.40 5.79
C ILE A 245 -22.11 3.16 7.16
N ASP A 246 -22.57 1.93 7.40
CA ASP A 246 -23.18 1.49 8.66
C ASP A 246 -22.43 0.26 9.18
N PRO A 247 -21.23 0.46 9.75
CA PRO A 247 -20.38 -0.64 10.17
C PRO A 247 -20.94 -1.31 11.43
N PRO A 248 -20.65 -2.61 11.64
CA PRO A 248 -21.04 -3.32 12.86
C PRO A 248 -20.53 -2.61 14.13
N SER A 249 -21.30 -2.72 15.21
CA SER A 249 -20.91 -2.19 16.52
C SER A 249 -19.71 -2.94 17.10
N GLY A 250 -18.97 -2.28 17.98
CA GLY A 250 -17.79 -2.86 18.62
C GLY A 250 -16.69 -3.26 17.62
N CYS A 251 -16.28 -4.54 17.63
CA CYS A 251 -15.31 -5.08 16.70
C CYS A 251 -15.94 -5.24 15.31
N ARG A 252 -15.52 -4.45 14.33
CA ARG A 252 -16.09 -4.48 12.96
C ARG A 252 -16.09 -5.86 12.29
N PHE A 253 -15.20 -6.77 12.70
CA PHE A 253 -15.12 -8.13 12.16
C PHE A 253 -16.00 -9.16 12.90
N HIS A 254 -16.62 -8.81 14.02
CA HIS A 254 -17.40 -9.75 14.84
C HIS A 254 -18.48 -10.54 14.08
N PRO A 255 -19.18 -10.02 13.03
CA PRO A 255 -20.21 -10.79 12.33
C PRO A 255 -19.66 -11.97 11.52
N ARG A 256 -18.38 -11.90 11.12
CA ARG A 256 -17.69 -12.93 10.33
C ARG A 256 -16.65 -13.70 11.16
N CYS A 257 -16.47 -13.32 12.42
CA CYS A 257 -15.50 -13.93 13.31
C CYS A 257 -16.08 -15.19 13.96
N ARG A 258 -15.50 -16.36 13.64
CA ARG A 258 -15.84 -17.64 14.30
C ARG A 258 -15.54 -17.66 15.80
N PHE A 259 -14.77 -16.69 16.27
CA PHE A 259 -14.29 -16.57 17.62
C PHE A 259 -14.94 -15.38 18.37
N ALA A 260 -16.02 -14.80 17.84
CA ALA A 260 -16.67 -13.65 18.44
C ALA A 260 -17.16 -13.93 19.88
N LEU A 261 -16.91 -12.97 20.77
CA LEU A 261 -17.43 -12.94 22.14
C LEU A 261 -18.56 -11.90 22.24
N PRO A 262 -19.42 -11.95 23.27
CA PRO A 262 -20.40 -10.89 23.53
C PRO A 262 -19.77 -9.49 23.64
N LEU A 263 -18.56 -9.39 24.21
CA LEU A 263 -17.82 -8.13 24.29
C LEU A 263 -17.49 -7.52 22.91
N CYS A 264 -17.37 -8.36 21.87
CA CYS A 264 -17.08 -7.92 20.51
C CYS A 264 -18.22 -7.16 19.85
N THR A 265 -19.48 -7.39 20.26
CA THR A 265 -20.62 -6.60 19.79
C THR A 265 -20.75 -5.26 20.51
N GLU A 266 -20.25 -5.18 21.75
CA GLU A 266 -20.49 -4.06 22.66
C GLU A 266 -19.37 -3.01 22.62
N SER A 267 -18.13 -3.43 22.40
CA SER A 267 -16.96 -2.55 22.50
C SER A 267 -15.95 -2.76 21.37
N GLU A 268 -15.34 -1.67 20.92
CA GLU A 268 -14.28 -1.72 19.91
C GLU A 268 -12.95 -2.14 20.56
N PRO A 269 -12.26 -3.17 20.04
CA PRO A 269 -10.98 -3.57 20.60
C PRO A 269 -9.90 -2.52 20.32
N GLU A 270 -9.15 -2.15 21.34
CA GLU A 270 -8.00 -1.26 21.20
C GLU A 270 -6.83 -1.97 20.51
N LEU A 271 -6.06 -1.23 19.70
CA LEU A 271 -4.84 -1.73 19.10
C LEU A 271 -3.73 -1.85 20.17
N LYS A 272 -3.58 -3.05 20.73
CA LYS A 272 -2.59 -3.33 21.78
C LYS A 272 -1.27 -3.75 21.19
N LYS A 273 -0.17 -3.25 21.77
CA LYS A 273 1.20 -3.64 21.41
C LYS A 273 1.63 -4.86 22.20
N LEU A 274 2.16 -5.85 21.50
CA LEU A 274 2.81 -7.04 22.01
C LEU A 274 4.34 -6.90 21.90
N GLU A 275 5.06 -7.98 22.21
CA GLU A 275 6.49 -8.11 21.96
C GLU A 275 6.83 -7.91 20.46
N ASP A 276 8.10 -7.55 20.19
CA ASP A 276 8.67 -7.41 18.84
C ASP A 276 7.94 -6.46 17.87
N GLY A 277 7.13 -5.52 18.39
CA GLY A 277 6.44 -4.53 17.54
C GLY A 277 5.21 -5.08 16.81
N HIS A 278 4.71 -6.24 17.22
CA HIS A 278 3.42 -6.78 16.78
C HIS A 278 2.30 -6.07 17.55
N CYS A 279 1.33 -5.50 16.85
CA CYS A 279 0.13 -4.90 17.42
C CYS A 279 -1.12 -5.54 16.85
N VAL A 280 -2.18 -5.64 17.64
CA VAL A 280 -3.45 -6.23 17.19
C VAL A 280 -4.62 -5.71 18.00
N ALA A 281 -5.73 -5.49 17.30
CA ALA A 281 -7.00 -5.03 17.84
C ALA A 281 -7.97 -6.21 17.96
N CYS A 282 -7.86 -6.98 19.04
CA CYS A 282 -8.76 -8.10 19.33
C CYS A 282 -9.11 -8.14 20.82
N HIS A 283 -10.29 -8.64 21.19
CA HIS A 283 -10.64 -8.88 22.60
C HIS A 283 -10.07 -10.22 23.11
N ARG A 284 -9.74 -11.15 22.23
CA ARG A 284 -9.23 -12.49 22.57
C ARG A 284 -7.71 -12.59 22.69
N MET A 285 -7.06 -11.44 22.83
CA MET A 285 -5.60 -11.30 22.78
C MET A 285 -4.82 -12.18 23.76
N GLU A 286 -5.40 -12.42 24.94
CA GLU A 286 -4.78 -13.27 25.97
C GLU A 286 -4.96 -14.76 25.69
N GLU A 287 -5.96 -15.14 24.88
CA GLU A 287 -6.21 -16.53 24.48
C GLU A 287 -5.53 -16.90 23.14
N SER A 288 -5.32 -15.93 22.25
CA SER A 288 -4.82 -16.14 20.89
C SER A 288 -3.32 -16.48 20.81
N ILE A 289 -2.55 -16.23 21.88
CA ILE A 289 -1.16 -16.72 22.00
C ILE A 289 -1.11 -18.23 22.25
N ALA A 290 -2.20 -18.82 22.78
CA ALA A 290 -2.21 -20.20 23.26
C ALA A 290 -2.88 -21.22 22.32
N ARG A 291 -3.60 -20.79 21.27
CA ARG A 291 -4.36 -21.71 20.39
C ARG A 291 -4.30 -21.33 18.92
N SER A 292 -3.10 -21.36 18.34
CA SER A 292 -2.98 -21.61 16.91
C SER A 292 -3.48 -23.03 16.60
N LEU A 293 -4.60 -23.12 15.86
CA LEU A 293 -4.99 -24.22 14.97
C LEU A 293 -5.73 -25.46 15.50
N VAL A 294 -6.33 -25.46 16.70
CA VAL A 294 -7.16 -26.60 17.16
C VAL A 294 -8.46 -26.13 17.82
N ASP A 295 -9.49 -25.90 17.02
CA ASP A 295 -10.79 -26.53 17.31
C ASP A 295 -11.71 -26.48 16.07
N PRO A 296 -12.08 -27.64 15.49
CA PRO A 296 -13.20 -27.75 14.59
C PRO A 296 -14.45 -28.08 15.40
N GLN A 297 -15.32 -27.09 15.60
CA GLN A 297 -16.76 -27.36 15.74
C GLN A 297 -17.50 -26.49 14.73
#